data_AF-A0AAV6G9H7-F1
#
_entry.id   AF-A0AAV6G9H7-F1
#
_cell.length_a   1.000
_cell.length_b   1.000
_cell.length_c   1.000
_cell.angle_alpha   90.00
_cell.angle_beta   90.00
_cell.angle_gamma   90.00
#
_symmetry.space_group_name_H-M   'P 1'
#
loop_
_entity.id
_entity.type
_entity.pdbx_description
1 polymer ?
#
loop_
_entity_poly.entity_id
_entity_poly.type
_entity_poly.pdbx_seq_one_letter_code
_entity_poly.pdbx_strand_id
1 'polypeptide(L)'
;MDPAEKILLEAVENHQSMIKQFRGVPGVRPERFEEGLAVKHCALSLVGEPIMYPEINAFLRLLHQQRISSFLVTNAQFPDEIRNLVPVTQLYVSVDASTKDSLKRIDRPLFKDFWQRFLDSLRALGEKQQRTVYRLTLVKAWNVDELKAYSDLIALGQPDFIEVKGVTYCGESSASNLTMANVPWHEEVIYFVQQLANLLPDYDIACEHEHSNCLLLAHHKFKVDGEWWTWIDYERFQELIQAHEESGGAASTFSAADYMAKTPSWALFGASERGFDPLDTRFQRKNKAKDISGC
;
A
#
# COMPACT_ATOMS: atom_id res chain seq x y z
N MET A 1 13.24 22.64 -10.26
CA MET A 1 12.31 21.74 -9.56
C MET A 1 10.97 22.43 -9.56
N ASP A 2 9.93 21.78 -10.04
CA ASP A 2 8.61 22.39 -10.16
C ASP A 2 7.93 22.56 -8.78
N PRO A 3 7.17 23.64 -8.54
CA PRO A 3 6.40 23.84 -7.32
C PRO A 3 5.26 22.82 -7.16
N ALA A 4 4.89 22.52 -5.91
CA ALA A 4 3.89 21.49 -5.61
C ALA A 4 2.53 21.75 -6.27
N GLU A 5 2.09 23.01 -6.32
CA GLU A 5 0.83 23.42 -6.95
C GLU A 5 0.81 23.11 -8.45
N LYS A 6 1.91 23.40 -9.15
CA LYS A 6 2.06 23.09 -10.57
C LYS A 6 2.04 21.58 -10.80
N ILE A 7 2.75 20.81 -9.98
CA ILE A 7 2.76 19.34 -10.07
C ILE A 7 1.35 18.78 -9.89
N LEU A 8 0.59 19.27 -8.90
CA LEU A 8 -0.77 18.78 -8.65
C LEU A 8 -1.70 19.10 -9.82
N LEU A 9 -1.66 20.33 -10.33
CA LEU A 9 -2.46 20.75 -11.48
C LEU A 9 -2.19 19.85 -12.69
N GLU A 10 -0.91 19.70 -13.06
CA GLU A 10 -0.50 18.87 -14.21
C GLU A 10 -0.83 17.39 -13.99
N ALA A 11 -0.70 16.87 -12.76
CA ALA A 11 -1.07 15.49 -12.43
C ALA A 11 -2.56 15.23 -12.63
N VAL A 12 -3.43 16.15 -12.18
CA VAL A 12 -4.88 16.05 -12.34
C VAL A 12 -5.27 16.17 -13.82
N GLU A 13 -4.68 17.11 -14.55
CA GLU A 13 -4.92 17.28 -15.99
C GLU A 13 -4.51 16.04 -16.78
N ASN A 14 -3.33 15.48 -16.50
CA ASN A 14 -2.84 14.27 -17.14
C ASN A 14 -3.71 13.05 -16.82
N HIS A 15 -4.13 12.88 -15.56
CA HIS A 15 -5.08 11.83 -15.17
C HIS A 15 -6.39 11.93 -15.96
N GLN A 16 -7.01 13.10 -15.97
CA GLN A 16 -8.26 13.33 -16.69
C GLN A 16 -8.10 13.15 -18.20
N SER A 17 -6.96 13.56 -18.77
CA SER A 17 -6.64 13.35 -20.18
C SER A 17 -6.60 11.85 -20.52
N MET A 18 -5.94 11.03 -19.69
CA MET A 18 -5.91 9.58 -19.87
C MET A 18 -7.31 8.96 -19.76
N ILE A 19 -8.11 9.33 -18.75
CA ILE A 19 -9.48 8.81 -18.62
C ILE A 19 -10.34 9.18 -19.83
N LYS A 20 -10.23 10.41 -20.35
CA LYS A 20 -10.98 10.86 -21.54
C LYS A 20 -10.73 10.00 -22.78
N GLN A 21 -9.57 9.33 -22.89
CA GLN A 21 -9.29 8.41 -24.00
C GLN A 21 -10.21 7.18 -24.01
N PHE A 22 -10.82 6.83 -22.88
CA PHE A 22 -11.77 5.72 -22.77
C PHE A 22 -13.22 6.09 -23.12
N ARG A 23 -13.49 7.35 -23.48
CA ARG A 23 -14.84 7.80 -23.84
C ARG A 23 -15.35 7.03 -25.07
N GLY A 24 -16.45 6.31 -24.91
CA GLY A 24 -17.09 5.56 -26.00
C GLY A 24 -16.47 4.19 -26.29
N VAL A 25 -15.46 3.75 -25.51
CA VAL A 25 -14.91 2.40 -25.61
C VAL A 25 -15.95 1.37 -25.17
N PRO A 26 -16.24 0.31 -25.96
CA PRO A 26 -17.19 -0.73 -25.58
C PRO A 26 -16.84 -1.37 -24.22
N GLY A 27 -17.84 -1.50 -23.34
CA GLY A 27 -17.67 -2.07 -22.00
C GLY A 27 -17.38 -1.03 -20.89
N VAL A 28 -17.02 0.21 -21.25
CA VAL A 28 -16.89 1.29 -20.27
C VAL A 28 -18.26 1.78 -19.83
N ARG A 29 -18.53 1.73 -18.53
CA ARG A 29 -19.79 2.20 -17.92
C ARG A 29 -19.78 3.73 -17.79
N PRO A 30 -20.79 4.47 -18.28
CA PRO A 30 -20.83 5.94 -18.19
C PRO A 30 -20.62 6.47 -16.77
N GLU A 31 -21.25 5.86 -15.78
CA GLU A 31 -21.14 6.25 -14.38
C GLU A 31 -19.73 6.06 -13.81
N ARG A 32 -19.01 4.99 -14.22
CA ARG A 32 -17.60 4.75 -13.82
C ARG A 32 -16.64 5.69 -14.55
N PHE A 33 -16.96 6.08 -15.78
CA PHE A 33 -16.20 7.07 -16.53
C PHE A 33 -16.29 8.45 -15.86
N GLU A 34 -17.49 8.89 -15.49
CA GLU A 34 -17.68 10.15 -14.77
C GLU A 34 -17.03 10.11 -13.38
N GLU A 35 -17.16 9.00 -12.65
CA GLU A 35 -16.45 8.77 -11.38
C GLU A 35 -14.93 8.89 -11.55
N GLY A 36 -14.36 8.27 -12.59
CA GLY A 36 -12.92 8.29 -12.87
C GLY A 36 -12.35 9.67 -13.21
N LEU A 37 -13.18 10.61 -13.69
CA LEU A 37 -12.77 12.01 -13.94
C LEU A 37 -12.61 12.82 -12.63
N ALA A 38 -13.32 12.43 -11.58
CA ALA A 38 -13.27 13.06 -10.27
C ALA A 38 -12.22 12.37 -9.38
N VAL A 39 -10.99 12.88 -9.37
CA VAL A 39 -9.89 12.33 -8.56
C VAL A 39 -10.26 12.34 -7.07
N LYS A 40 -10.21 11.16 -6.43
CA LYS A 40 -10.46 10.99 -4.99
C LYS A 40 -9.25 10.50 -4.21
N HIS A 41 -8.33 9.82 -4.88
CA HIS A 41 -7.20 9.16 -4.25
C HIS A 41 -5.93 9.40 -5.08
N CYS A 42 -4.82 9.72 -4.40
CA CYS A 42 -3.51 9.88 -5.01
C CYS A 42 -2.54 8.84 -4.43
N ALA A 43 -2.03 7.96 -5.29
CA ALA A 43 -0.99 7.00 -4.94
C ALA A 43 0.37 7.54 -5.38
N LEU A 44 1.16 7.99 -4.39
CA LEU A 44 2.54 8.42 -4.58
C LEU A 44 3.45 7.20 -4.53
N SER A 45 3.44 6.43 -5.62
CA SER A 45 4.07 5.09 -5.66
C SER A 45 4.48 4.59 -7.05
N LEU A 46 4.57 5.48 -8.05
CA LEU A 46 4.81 5.06 -9.45
C LEU A 46 6.27 4.70 -9.72
N VAL A 47 7.15 5.70 -9.74
CA VAL A 47 8.60 5.55 -9.98
C VAL A 47 9.33 6.59 -9.13
N GLY A 48 10.52 6.22 -8.64
CA GLY A 48 11.34 7.06 -7.79
C GLY A 48 10.92 7.00 -6.32
N GLU A 49 11.45 7.95 -5.54
CA GLU A 49 11.21 8.03 -4.11
C GLU A 49 10.48 9.35 -3.79
N PRO A 50 9.15 9.33 -3.56
CA PRO A 50 8.34 10.54 -3.47
C PRO A 50 8.73 11.40 -2.26
N ILE A 51 9.21 10.79 -1.18
CA ILE A 51 9.58 11.51 0.04
C ILE A 51 10.83 12.40 -0.13
N MET A 52 11.61 12.18 -1.20
CA MET A 52 12.74 13.05 -1.55
C MET A 52 12.30 14.39 -2.14
N TYR A 53 11.04 14.55 -2.54
CA TYR A 53 10.55 15.81 -3.09
C TYR A 53 10.55 16.89 -1.99
N PRO A 54 11.32 17.98 -2.11
CA PRO A 54 11.46 19.00 -1.06
C PRO A 54 10.15 19.66 -0.63
N GLU A 55 9.15 19.75 -1.51
CA GLU A 55 7.83 20.29 -1.20
C GLU A 55 6.78 19.19 -0.96
N ILE A 56 7.18 17.96 -0.61
CA ILE A 56 6.25 16.83 -0.39
C ILE A 56 5.16 17.16 0.63
N ASN A 57 5.51 17.85 1.71
CA ASN A 57 4.54 18.27 2.71
C ASN A 57 3.57 19.34 2.17
N ALA A 58 4.01 20.23 1.28
CA ALA A 58 3.11 21.20 0.65
C ALA A 58 2.16 20.48 -0.34
N PHE A 59 2.70 19.53 -1.11
CA PHE A 59 1.92 18.71 -2.04
C PHE A 59 0.83 17.89 -1.33
N LEU A 60 1.15 17.27 -0.20
CA LEU A 60 0.20 16.51 0.61
C LEU A 60 -0.96 17.39 1.12
N ARG A 61 -0.65 18.59 1.65
CA ARG A 61 -1.70 19.55 2.08
C ARG A 61 -2.59 19.97 0.91
N LEU A 62 -2.02 20.26 -0.25
CA LEU A 62 -2.79 20.61 -1.45
C LEU A 62 -3.74 19.47 -1.88
N LEU A 63 -3.31 18.21 -1.80
CA LEU A 63 -4.19 17.07 -2.04
C LEU A 63 -5.37 17.05 -1.05
N HIS A 64 -5.10 17.19 0.24
CA HIS A 64 -6.13 17.12 1.29
C HIS A 64 -7.10 18.31 1.22
N GLN A 65 -6.64 19.51 0.87
CA GLN A 65 -7.49 20.67 0.60
C GLN A 65 -8.47 20.43 -0.56
N GLN A 66 -8.08 19.61 -1.54
CA GLN A 66 -8.96 19.18 -2.63
C GLN A 66 -9.76 17.90 -2.30
N ARG A 67 -9.73 17.47 -1.03
CA ARG A 67 -10.35 16.22 -0.53
C ARG A 67 -9.86 14.96 -1.26
N ILE A 68 -8.60 14.96 -1.70
CA ILE A 68 -7.93 13.81 -2.31
C ILE A 68 -7.13 13.09 -1.23
N SER A 69 -7.44 11.83 -0.94
CA SER A 69 -6.68 11.04 0.04
C SER A 69 -5.29 10.68 -0.50
N SER A 70 -4.30 10.53 0.37
CA SER A 70 -2.91 10.28 -0.02
C SER A 70 -2.37 8.94 0.48
N PHE A 71 -1.80 8.17 -0.44
CA PHE A 71 -1.09 6.92 -0.17
C PHE A 71 0.35 7.10 -0.59
N LEU A 72 1.27 7.24 0.37
CA LEU A 72 2.68 7.48 0.10
C LEU A 72 3.48 6.19 0.33
N VAL A 73 4.28 5.79 -0.65
CA VAL A 73 5.17 4.63 -0.54
C VAL A 73 6.62 5.10 -0.52
N THR A 74 7.40 4.60 0.43
CA THR A 74 8.85 4.85 0.53
C THR A 74 9.64 3.55 0.62
N ASN A 75 10.90 3.57 0.16
CA ASN A 75 11.85 2.46 0.26
C ASN A 75 12.57 2.36 1.62
N ALA A 76 12.12 3.11 2.64
CA ALA A 76 12.73 3.15 3.97
C ALA A 76 14.22 3.54 3.95
N GLN A 77 14.62 4.43 3.05
CA GLN A 77 15.95 4.99 3.09
C GLN A 77 16.00 6.37 3.74
N PHE A 78 14.87 7.02 4.07
CA PHE A 78 14.81 8.44 4.45
C PHE A 78 14.12 8.66 5.82
N PRO A 79 14.76 8.26 6.93
CA PRO A 79 14.11 8.24 8.24
C PRO A 79 13.72 9.64 8.76
N ASP A 80 14.53 10.67 8.49
CA ASP A 80 14.25 12.02 8.95
C ASP A 80 13.10 12.65 8.17
N GLU A 81 13.02 12.39 6.87
CA GLU A 81 11.91 12.79 6.02
C GLU A 81 10.62 12.07 6.44
N ILE A 82 10.69 10.78 6.81
CA ILE A 82 9.56 10.06 7.40
C ILE A 82 9.10 10.79 8.66
N ARG A 83 9.98 11.09 9.63
CA ARG A 83 9.61 11.80 10.87
C ARG A 83 8.96 13.17 10.60
N ASN A 84 9.53 13.93 9.67
CA ASN A 84 9.05 15.27 9.30
C ASN A 84 7.82 15.28 8.39
N LEU A 85 7.38 14.13 7.89
CA LEU A 85 6.21 14.03 7.02
C LEU A 85 4.95 14.44 7.79
N VAL A 86 4.15 15.33 7.20
CA VAL A 86 2.81 15.68 7.69
C VAL A 86 1.88 14.46 7.61
N PRO A 87 0.73 14.47 8.32
CA PRO A 87 -0.24 13.38 8.21
C PRO A 87 -0.58 13.04 6.76
N VAL A 88 -0.63 11.74 6.46
CA VAL A 88 -1.12 11.17 5.19
C VAL A 88 -2.27 10.23 5.48
N THR A 89 -3.06 9.87 4.46
CA THR A 89 -4.15 8.89 4.68
C THR A 89 -3.59 7.53 5.05
N GLN A 90 -2.53 7.08 4.35
CA GLN A 90 -1.80 5.85 4.66
C GLN A 90 -0.34 5.93 4.17
N LEU A 91 0.62 5.61 5.05
CA LEU A 91 2.05 5.61 4.77
C LEU A 91 2.58 4.17 4.67
N TYR A 92 3.23 3.86 3.57
CA TYR A 92 3.80 2.55 3.30
C TYR A 92 5.32 2.61 3.32
N VAL A 93 5.91 1.58 3.92
CA VAL A 93 7.29 1.19 3.66
C VAL A 93 7.26 -0.10 2.84
N SER A 94 7.96 -0.11 1.71
CA SER A 94 8.27 -1.36 1.01
C SER A 94 9.38 -2.08 1.77
N VAL A 95 9.11 -3.31 2.20
CA VAL A 95 10.08 -4.18 2.88
C VAL A 95 10.32 -5.38 1.98
N ASP A 96 11.24 -5.22 1.03
CA ASP A 96 11.50 -6.23 0.00
C ASP A 96 12.49 -7.31 0.45
N ALA A 97 13.07 -7.15 1.65
CA ALA A 97 14.01 -8.12 2.20
C ALA A 97 14.06 -8.08 3.73
N SER A 98 14.30 -9.24 4.36
CA SER A 98 14.31 -9.40 5.82
C SER A 98 15.69 -9.22 6.48
N THR A 99 16.77 -9.26 5.71
CA THR A 99 18.16 -9.16 6.20
C THR A 99 18.97 -8.11 5.44
N LYS A 100 20.06 -7.64 6.04
CA LYS A 100 21.00 -6.69 5.42
C LYS A 100 21.52 -7.17 4.06
N ASP A 101 21.92 -8.45 3.97
CA ASP A 101 22.52 -9.00 2.78
C ASP A 101 21.48 -9.20 1.66
N SER A 102 20.27 -9.67 2.02
CA SER A 102 19.17 -9.78 1.06
C SER A 102 18.74 -8.40 0.56
N LEU A 103 18.62 -7.40 1.44
CA LEU A 103 18.27 -6.03 1.06
C LEU A 103 19.30 -5.43 0.10
N LYS A 104 20.60 -5.62 0.38
CA LYS A 104 21.67 -5.16 -0.52
C LYS A 104 21.59 -5.81 -1.89
N ARG A 105 21.20 -7.09 -1.95
CA ARG A 105 21.14 -7.87 -3.19
C ARG A 105 19.92 -7.50 -4.05
N ILE A 106 18.77 -7.32 -3.42
CA ILE A 106 17.48 -7.06 -4.06
C ILE A 106 17.37 -5.57 -4.42
N ASP A 107 17.47 -4.69 -3.43
CA ASP A 107 17.16 -3.26 -3.59
C ASP A 107 18.34 -2.46 -4.17
N ARG A 108 19.55 -3.01 -4.09
CA ARG A 108 20.80 -2.36 -4.54
C ARG A 108 20.89 -0.90 -4.07
N PRO A 109 20.80 -0.65 -2.75
CA PRO A 109 20.65 0.68 -2.21
C PRO A 109 21.88 1.55 -2.49
N LEU A 110 21.63 2.85 -2.67
CA LEU A 110 22.67 3.84 -3.00
C LEU A 110 23.52 4.24 -1.80
N PHE A 111 22.93 4.24 -0.60
CA PHE A 111 23.58 4.68 0.63
C PHE A 111 24.48 3.59 1.22
N LYS A 112 25.63 3.95 1.80
CA LYS A 112 26.54 2.98 2.45
C LYS A 112 25.97 2.46 3.77
N ASP A 113 25.22 3.31 4.47
CA ASP A 113 24.53 3.09 5.73
C ASP A 113 23.07 2.61 5.54
N PHE A 114 22.73 2.10 4.33
CA PHE A 114 21.37 1.72 3.93
C PHE A 114 20.62 0.86 4.96
N TRP A 115 21.31 -0.05 5.64
CA TRP A 115 20.69 -0.94 6.63
C TRP A 115 20.28 -0.20 7.89
N GLN A 116 21.12 0.72 8.35
CA GLN A 116 20.79 1.53 9.52
C GLN A 116 19.64 2.49 9.19
N ARG A 117 19.69 3.13 8.00
CA ARG A 117 18.59 3.95 7.48
C ARG A 117 17.27 3.18 7.38
N PHE A 118 17.34 1.93 6.92
CA PHE A 118 16.20 1.02 6.87
C PHE A 118 15.60 0.80 8.26
N LEU A 119 16.39 0.34 9.22
CA LEU A 119 15.93 0.12 10.59
C LEU A 119 15.39 1.41 11.26
N ASP A 120 16.04 2.56 11.03
CA ASP A 120 15.59 3.84 11.56
C ASP A 120 14.30 4.33 10.91
N SER A 121 14.08 4.00 9.64
CA SER A 121 12.83 4.30 8.92
C SER A 121 11.68 3.44 9.44
N LEU A 122 11.93 2.17 9.77
CA LEU A 122 10.95 1.30 10.41
C LEU A 122 10.52 1.86 11.78
N ARG A 123 11.47 2.33 12.59
CA ARG A 123 11.18 3.01 13.88
C ARG A 123 10.42 4.32 13.67
N ALA A 124 10.86 5.15 12.73
CA ALA A 124 10.20 6.41 12.40
C ALA A 124 8.76 6.20 11.91
N LEU A 125 8.48 5.07 11.25
CA LEU A 125 7.12 4.69 10.88
C LEU A 125 6.27 4.38 12.12
N GLY A 126 6.80 3.63 13.08
CA GLY A 126 6.10 3.32 14.34
C GLY A 126 5.82 4.54 15.23
N GLU A 127 6.54 5.65 15.03
CA GLU A 127 6.29 6.93 15.70
C GLU A 127 5.06 7.67 15.14
N LYS A 128 4.57 7.29 13.94
CA LYS A 128 3.42 7.93 13.30
C LYS A 128 2.10 7.56 13.96
N GLN A 129 1.18 8.53 13.95
CA GLN A 129 -0.17 8.34 14.48
C GLN A 129 -1.15 7.90 13.40
N GLN A 130 -0.94 8.33 12.14
CA GLN A 130 -1.75 7.92 11.00
C GLN A 130 -1.44 6.50 10.55
N ARG A 131 -2.25 5.95 9.63
CA ARG A 131 -2.17 4.57 9.17
C ARG A 131 -0.81 4.24 8.55
N THR A 132 -0.18 3.18 9.04
CA THR A 132 1.14 2.71 8.61
C THR A 132 1.08 1.28 8.08
N VAL A 133 1.84 1.00 7.02
CA VAL A 133 1.85 -0.31 6.36
C VAL A 133 3.27 -0.74 6.05
N TYR A 134 3.60 -1.99 6.40
CA TYR A 134 4.71 -2.68 5.76
C TYR A 134 4.19 -3.51 4.60
N ARG A 135 4.68 -3.24 3.40
CA ARG A 135 4.36 -4.03 2.21
C ARG A 135 5.52 -4.98 1.91
N LEU A 136 5.28 -6.26 2.14
CA LEU A 136 6.19 -7.37 1.90
C LEU A 136 5.94 -7.95 0.51
N THR A 137 6.98 -7.99 -0.32
CA THR A 137 6.93 -8.67 -1.63
C THR A 137 7.44 -10.11 -1.47
N LEU A 138 6.54 -11.08 -1.47
CA LEU A 138 6.90 -12.49 -1.28
C LEU A 138 7.35 -13.13 -2.60
N VAL A 139 8.59 -13.62 -2.60
CA VAL A 139 9.14 -14.47 -3.67
C VAL A 139 9.08 -15.93 -3.20
N LYS A 140 8.85 -16.86 -4.14
CA LYS A 140 8.85 -18.30 -3.83
C LYS A 140 10.21 -18.76 -3.29
N ALA A 141 10.20 -19.79 -2.43
CA ALA A 141 11.35 -20.40 -1.75
C ALA A 141 11.88 -19.66 -0.51
N TRP A 142 10.96 -19.18 0.33
CA TRP A 142 11.26 -18.67 1.67
C TRP A 142 11.58 -19.80 2.67
N ASN A 143 12.20 -19.46 3.79
CA ASN A 143 12.54 -20.39 4.86
C ASN A 143 12.18 -19.85 6.26
N VAL A 144 12.41 -20.67 7.30
CA VAL A 144 12.10 -20.31 8.69
C VAL A 144 12.93 -19.14 9.19
N ASP A 145 14.21 -19.03 8.79
CA ASP A 145 15.08 -17.93 9.19
C ASP A 145 14.58 -16.59 8.63
N GLU A 146 14.07 -16.61 7.41
CA GLU A 146 13.47 -15.44 6.76
C GLU A 146 12.17 -15.00 7.44
N LEU A 147 11.30 -15.94 7.83
CA LEU A 147 10.11 -15.65 8.63
C LEU A 147 10.48 -14.98 9.96
N LYS A 148 11.49 -15.52 10.66
CA LYS A 148 11.95 -14.95 11.92
C LYS A 148 12.50 -13.54 11.73
N ALA A 149 13.32 -13.33 10.70
CA ALA A 149 13.86 -12.02 10.38
C ALA A 149 12.76 -10.99 10.05
N TYR A 150 11.73 -11.35 9.28
CA TYR A 150 10.57 -10.47 9.08
C TYR A 150 9.84 -10.17 10.39
N SER A 151 9.63 -11.17 11.25
CA SER A 151 8.98 -10.95 12.55
C SER A 151 9.75 -9.95 13.43
N ASP A 152 11.09 -9.99 13.40
CA ASP A 152 11.94 -9.08 14.16
C ASP A 152 11.88 -7.65 13.61
N LEU A 153 11.78 -7.48 12.28
CA LEU A 153 11.57 -6.17 11.63
C LEU A 153 10.18 -5.60 11.93
N ILE A 154 9.14 -6.44 11.92
CA ILE A 154 7.78 -6.04 12.25
C ILE A 154 7.70 -5.60 13.71
N ALA A 155 8.31 -6.36 14.62
CA ALA A 155 8.38 -6.01 16.04
C ALA A 155 9.13 -4.69 16.29
N LEU A 156 10.05 -4.28 15.40
CA LEU A 156 10.82 -3.06 15.53
C LEU A 156 9.99 -1.78 15.37
N GLY A 157 9.04 -1.77 14.43
CA GLY A 157 8.26 -0.57 14.12
C GLY A 157 6.74 -0.73 14.24
N GLN A 158 6.25 -1.94 14.53
CA GLN A 158 4.86 -2.26 14.82
C GLN A 158 3.85 -1.50 13.92
N PRO A 159 3.90 -1.70 12.59
CA PRO A 159 2.99 -1.01 11.67
C PRO A 159 1.53 -1.39 11.95
N ASP A 160 0.58 -0.58 11.52
CA ASP A 160 -0.85 -0.92 11.65
C ASP A 160 -1.22 -2.17 10.85
N PHE A 161 -0.64 -2.28 9.67
CA PHE A 161 -0.92 -3.34 8.71
C PHE A 161 0.36 -3.91 8.12
N ILE A 162 0.30 -5.19 7.77
CA ILE A 162 1.33 -5.86 6.98
C ILE A 162 0.64 -6.47 5.76
N GLU A 163 0.95 -5.93 4.59
CA GLU A 163 0.49 -6.44 3.31
C GLU A 163 1.52 -7.42 2.77
N VAL A 164 1.15 -8.68 2.63
CA VAL A 164 2.00 -9.69 2.00
C VAL A 164 1.48 -9.97 0.61
N LYS A 165 2.24 -9.54 -0.39
CA LYS A 165 1.88 -9.69 -1.80
C LYS A 165 2.86 -10.61 -2.50
N GLY A 166 2.34 -11.66 -3.15
CA GLY A 166 3.14 -12.50 -4.02
C GLY A 166 3.71 -11.71 -5.21
N VAL A 167 4.99 -11.90 -5.50
CA VAL A 167 5.64 -11.23 -6.63
C VAL A 167 4.90 -11.55 -7.93
N THR A 168 4.67 -10.53 -8.75
CA THR A 168 4.06 -10.70 -10.07
C THR A 168 5.16 -10.61 -11.12
N TYR A 169 5.16 -11.55 -12.07
CA TYR A 169 6.14 -11.56 -13.15
C TYR A 169 5.74 -10.55 -14.24
N CYS A 170 6.59 -9.56 -14.48
CA CYS A 170 6.37 -8.49 -15.46
C CYS A 170 7.17 -8.66 -16.76
N GLY A 171 7.70 -9.86 -17.02
CA GLY A 171 8.56 -10.15 -18.18
C GLY A 171 10.06 -10.17 -17.86
N GLU A 172 10.86 -10.59 -18.84
CA GLU A 172 12.32 -10.61 -18.73
C GLU A 172 12.86 -9.18 -18.83
N SER A 173 13.69 -8.77 -17.87
CA SER A 173 14.41 -7.51 -17.94
C SER A 173 15.89 -7.78 -17.64
N SER A 174 16.79 -6.99 -18.23
CA SER A 174 18.23 -7.08 -17.93
C SER A 174 18.57 -6.80 -16.46
N ALA A 175 17.63 -6.25 -15.69
CA ALA A 175 17.79 -5.91 -14.28
C ALA A 175 17.34 -7.03 -13.31
N SER A 176 16.54 -8.01 -13.75
CA SER A 176 15.92 -9.01 -12.88
C SER A 176 16.10 -10.44 -13.39
N ASN A 177 16.48 -11.34 -12.49
CA ASN A 177 16.56 -12.79 -12.74
C ASN A 177 15.27 -13.53 -12.33
N LEU A 178 14.18 -12.80 -12.03
CA LEU A 178 12.90 -13.40 -11.65
C LEU A 178 12.28 -14.11 -12.85
N THR A 179 11.76 -15.32 -12.61
CA THR A 179 11.03 -16.12 -13.59
C THR A 179 9.64 -16.43 -13.06
N MET A 180 8.77 -16.99 -13.92
CA MET A 180 7.46 -17.51 -13.48
C MET A 180 7.57 -18.54 -12.34
N ALA A 181 8.68 -19.27 -12.23
CA ALA A 181 8.89 -20.22 -11.14
C ALA A 181 9.05 -19.54 -9.77
N ASN A 182 9.32 -18.23 -9.75
CA ASN A 182 9.47 -17.44 -8.53
C ASN A 182 8.15 -16.85 -8.03
N VAL A 183 7.08 -16.92 -8.83
CA VAL A 183 5.75 -16.42 -8.47
C VAL A 183 5.07 -17.44 -7.55
N PRO A 184 4.74 -17.09 -6.29
CA PRO A 184 4.04 -18.01 -5.39
C PRO A 184 2.57 -18.13 -5.79
N TRP A 185 2.00 -19.32 -5.62
CA TRP A 185 0.55 -19.51 -5.65
C TRP A 185 -0.10 -18.87 -4.44
N HIS A 186 -1.39 -18.54 -4.52
CA HIS A 186 -2.09 -17.89 -3.42
C HIS A 186 -2.11 -18.72 -2.13
N GLU A 187 -2.29 -20.04 -2.24
CA GLU A 187 -2.17 -20.96 -1.10
C GLU A 187 -0.76 -20.96 -0.47
N GLU A 188 0.30 -20.70 -1.24
CA GLU A 188 1.66 -20.56 -0.70
C GLU A 188 1.83 -19.24 0.06
N VAL A 189 1.16 -18.17 -0.39
CA VAL A 189 1.12 -16.89 0.34
C VAL A 189 0.30 -17.03 1.62
N ILE A 190 -0.86 -17.69 1.58
CA ILE A 190 -1.68 -18.00 2.77
C ILE A 190 -0.84 -18.76 3.80
N TYR A 191 -0.16 -19.83 3.38
CA TYR A 191 0.68 -20.61 4.28
C TYR A 191 1.80 -19.77 4.91
N PHE A 192 2.51 -18.96 4.12
CA PHE A 192 3.53 -18.04 4.64
C PHE A 192 2.96 -17.08 5.69
N VAL A 193 1.83 -16.45 5.38
CA VAL A 193 1.21 -15.44 6.24
C VAL A 193 0.70 -16.07 7.54
N GLN A 194 0.16 -17.28 7.51
CA GLN A 194 -0.20 -18.03 8.71
C GLN A 194 1.01 -18.33 9.59
N GLN A 195 2.14 -18.74 8.99
CA GLN A 195 3.37 -18.95 9.76
C GLN A 195 3.91 -17.64 10.34
N LEU A 196 3.83 -16.55 9.60
CA LEU A 196 4.24 -15.23 10.07
C LEU A 196 3.34 -14.73 11.22
N ALA A 197 2.02 -14.88 11.10
CA ALA A 197 1.06 -14.52 12.14
C ALA A 197 1.33 -15.24 13.46
N ASN A 198 1.71 -16.52 13.42
CA ASN A 198 2.08 -17.30 14.61
C ASN A 198 3.30 -16.72 15.37
N LEU A 199 4.12 -15.89 14.71
CA LEU A 199 5.27 -15.21 15.33
C LEU A 199 4.94 -13.80 15.82
N LEU A 200 3.73 -13.30 15.53
CA LEU A 200 3.31 -11.92 15.77
C LEU A 200 2.09 -11.89 16.70
N PRO A 201 2.27 -11.88 18.03
CA PRO A 201 1.18 -12.03 18.99
C PRO A 201 0.13 -10.90 18.94
N ASP A 202 0.49 -9.73 18.41
CA ASP A 202 -0.39 -8.56 18.31
C ASP A 202 -1.09 -8.43 16.94
N TYR A 203 -0.86 -9.37 16.03
CA TYR A 203 -1.37 -9.33 14.66
C TYR A 203 -2.13 -10.61 14.32
N ASP A 204 -3.12 -10.47 13.45
CA ASP A 204 -3.90 -11.59 12.94
C ASP A 204 -4.36 -11.29 11.50
N ILE A 205 -4.75 -12.32 10.75
CA ILE A 205 -5.13 -12.19 9.34
C ILE A 205 -6.51 -11.56 9.26
N ALA A 206 -6.60 -10.37 8.67
CA ALA A 206 -7.86 -9.64 8.52
C ALA A 206 -8.52 -9.91 7.17
N CYS A 207 -7.75 -9.81 6.08
CA CYS A 207 -8.28 -9.84 4.72
C CYS A 207 -7.41 -10.70 3.78
N GLU A 208 -8.03 -11.17 2.70
CA GLU A 208 -7.32 -11.69 1.51
C GLU A 208 -7.85 -11.02 0.24
N HIS A 209 -7.01 -10.98 -0.80
CA HIS A 209 -7.43 -10.68 -2.16
C HIS A 209 -6.74 -11.66 -3.12
N GLU A 210 -7.44 -12.75 -3.45
CA GLU A 210 -6.91 -13.85 -4.27
C GLU A 210 -6.41 -13.35 -5.62
N HIS A 211 -7.17 -12.46 -6.27
CA HIS A 211 -6.87 -12.00 -7.62
C HIS A 211 -5.54 -11.24 -7.72
N SER A 212 -5.17 -10.48 -6.68
CA SER A 212 -3.87 -9.80 -6.60
C SER A 212 -2.83 -10.58 -5.80
N ASN A 213 -3.15 -11.81 -5.38
CA ASN A 213 -2.29 -12.66 -4.57
C ASN A 213 -1.77 -11.96 -3.31
N CYS A 214 -2.68 -11.34 -2.55
CA CYS A 214 -2.34 -10.49 -1.41
C CYS A 214 -3.11 -10.92 -0.16
N LEU A 215 -2.47 -10.84 1.00
CA LEU A 215 -3.11 -10.96 2.31
C LEU A 215 -2.75 -9.75 3.18
N LEU A 216 -3.66 -9.43 4.10
CA LEU A 216 -3.51 -8.35 5.06
C LEU A 216 -3.50 -8.92 6.47
N LEU A 217 -2.37 -8.79 7.17
CA LEU A 217 -2.33 -8.88 8.63
C LEU A 217 -2.64 -7.50 9.20
N ALA A 218 -3.42 -7.44 10.27
CA ALA A 218 -3.75 -6.19 10.96
C ALA A 218 -3.44 -6.32 12.45
N HIS A 219 -2.97 -5.22 13.04
CA HIS A 219 -2.79 -5.13 14.48
C HIS A 219 -4.14 -5.27 15.20
N HIS A 220 -4.19 -5.95 16.35
CA HIS A 220 -5.41 -6.20 17.12
C HIS A 220 -6.19 -4.94 17.54
N LYS A 221 -5.57 -3.77 17.47
CA LYS A 221 -6.27 -2.48 17.72
C LYS A 221 -7.35 -2.17 16.68
N PHE A 222 -7.31 -2.80 15.51
CA PHE A 222 -8.36 -2.75 14.50
C PHE A 222 -9.38 -3.88 14.64
N LYS A 223 -9.33 -4.68 15.72
CA LYS A 223 -10.29 -5.74 16.02
C LYS A 223 -11.21 -5.30 17.17
N VAL A 224 -12.29 -4.61 16.84
CA VAL A 224 -13.24 -4.06 17.82
C VAL A 224 -14.40 -5.03 18.00
N ASP A 225 -14.66 -5.45 19.24
CA ASP A 225 -15.72 -6.40 19.60
C ASP A 225 -15.67 -7.71 18.80
N GLY A 226 -14.45 -8.16 18.46
CA GLY A 226 -14.21 -9.38 17.68
C GLY A 226 -14.36 -9.21 16.17
N GLU A 227 -14.72 -8.02 15.69
CA GLU A 227 -14.86 -7.70 14.27
C GLU A 227 -13.70 -6.84 13.76
N TRP A 228 -13.34 -7.01 12.48
CA TRP A 228 -12.28 -6.21 11.86
C TRP A 228 -12.80 -4.86 11.39
N TRP A 229 -12.02 -3.82 11.67
CA TRP A 229 -12.22 -2.41 11.27
C TRP A 229 -11.00 -1.92 10.51
N THR A 230 -10.62 -2.66 9.46
CA THR A 230 -9.42 -2.36 8.67
C THR A 230 -9.70 -1.41 7.50
N TRP A 231 -10.96 -1.05 7.24
CA TRP A 231 -11.31 -0.14 6.16
C TRP A 231 -11.02 1.33 6.54
N ILE A 232 -10.99 2.20 5.54
CA ILE A 232 -10.77 3.64 5.74
C ILE A 232 -12.11 4.35 5.62
N ASP A 233 -12.48 5.11 6.66
CA ASP A 233 -13.51 6.13 6.55
C ASP A 233 -12.88 7.40 5.95
N TYR A 234 -12.98 7.55 4.64
CA TYR A 234 -12.38 8.67 3.93
C TYR A 234 -13.03 10.00 4.30
N GLU A 235 -14.35 10.02 4.54
CA GLU A 235 -15.03 11.27 4.91
C GLU A 235 -14.53 11.74 6.27
N ARG A 236 -14.44 10.81 7.23
CA ARG A 236 -13.89 11.08 8.55
C ARG A 236 -12.43 11.51 8.51
N PHE A 237 -11.61 10.87 7.68
CA PHE A 237 -10.22 11.32 7.46
C PHE A 237 -10.17 12.77 6.97
N GLN A 238 -11.02 13.14 5.99
CA GLN A 238 -11.03 14.50 5.43
C GLN A 238 -11.48 15.55 6.47
N GLU A 239 -12.41 15.22 7.37
CA GLU A 239 -12.77 16.09 8.49
C GLU A 239 -11.61 16.28 9.47
N LEU A 240 -10.95 15.19 9.84
CA LEU A 240 -9.86 15.21 10.82
C LEU A 240 -8.64 15.97 10.31
N ILE A 241 -8.26 15.77 9.05
CA ILE A 241 -7.12 16.47 8.45
C ILE A 241 -7.41 17.96 8.27
N GLN A 242 -8.63 18.33 7.89
CA GLN A 242 -9.04 19.73 7.82
C GLN A 242 -8.94 20.42 9.18
N ALA A 243 -9.50 19.81 10.23
CA ALA A 243 -9.39 20.33 11.60
C ALA A 243 -7.93 20.41 12.08
N HIS A 244 -7.10 19.45 11.69
CA HIS A 244 -5.66 19.46 11.99
C HIS A 244 -4.95 20.66 11.36
N GLU A 245 -5.20 20.93 10.07
CA GLU A 245 -4.63 22.08 9.36
C GLU A 245 -5.11 23.41 9.95
N GLU A 246 -6.40 23.56 10.21
CA GLU A 246 -7.00 24.78 10.79
C GLU A 246 -6.44 25.10 12.19
N SER A 247 -6.05 24.07 12.95
CA SER A 247 -5.46 24.24 14.28
C SER A 247 -3.95 24.53 14.28
N GLY A 248 -3.31 24.63 13.11
CA GLY A 248 -1.86 24.74 13.01
C GLY A 248 -1.10 23.52 13.54
N GLY A 249 -1.75 22.34 13.53
CA GLY A 249 -1.21 21.07 14.02
C GLY A 249 -1.23 20.88 15.54
N ALA A 250 -1.75 21.85 16.31
CA ALA A 250 -1.72 21.82 17.77
C ALA A 250 -3.00 21.26 18.45
N ALA A 251 -4.16 21.27 17.77
CA ALA A 251 -5.45 20.94 18.41
C ALA A 251 -6.11 19.62 17.98
N SER A 252 -5.52 18.84 17.07
CA SER A 252 -6.01 17.49 16.76
C SER A 252 -4.90 16.56 16.25
N THR A 253 -4.15 15.96 17.17
CA THR A 253 -3.41 14.73 16.83
C THR A 253 -4.41 13.59 16.74
N PHE A 254 -4.91 13.32 15.54
CA PHE A 254 -5.74 12.14 15.28
C PHE A 254 -4.86 10.94 14.92
N SER A 255 -5.39 9.75 15.14
CA SER A 255 -4.74 8.47 14.93
C SER A 255 -5.47 7.64 13.87
N ALA A 256 -4.85 6.54 13.45
CA ALA A 256 -5.45 5.56 12.54
C ALA A 256 -6.82 5.02 13.01
N ALA A 257 -7.05 4.98 14.33
CA ALA A 257 -8.31 4.50 14.91
C ALA A 257 -9.47 5.50 14.76
N ASP A 258 -9.18 6.79 14.58
CA ASP A 258 -10.21 7.84 14.50
C ASP A 258 -10.96 7.87 13.16
N TYR A 259 -10.44 7.17 12.14
CA TYR A 259 -11.00 7.09 10.78
C TYR A 259 -10.99 5.65 10.24
N MET A 260 -11.11 4.67 11.12
CA MET A 260 -11.29 3.27 10.74
C MET A 260 -12.78 2.97 10.48
N ALA A 261 -13.04 2.15 9.47
CA ALA A 261 -14.37 1.66 9.13
C ALA A 261 -14.40 0.13 9.14
N LYS A 262 -15.58 -0.43 9.38
CA LYS A 262 -15.80 -1.87 9.43
C LYS A 262 -15.34 -2.52 8.13
N THR A 263 -14.58 -3.60 8.25
CA THR A 263 -14.10 -4.37 7.10
C THR A 263 -15.29 -5.01 6.37
N PRO A 264 -15.41 -4.83 5.04
CA PRO A 264 -16.46 -5.48 4.26
C PRO A 264 -16.40 -7.00 4.40
N SER A 265 -17.56 -7.65 4.51
CA SER A 265 -17.62 -9.10 4.77
C SER A 265 -16.96 -9.94 3.67
N TRP A 266 -17.02 -9.48 2.42
CA TRP A 266 -16.40 -10.13 1.26
C TRP A 266 -14.87 -9.99 1.23
N ALA A 267 -14.32 -9.03 1.98
CA ALA A 267 -12.88 -8.79 2.09
C ALA A 267 -12.22 -9.63 3.18
N LEU A 268 -13.00 -10.10 4.15
CA LEU A 268 -12.51 -10.89 5.28
C LEU A 268 -11.80 -12.16 4.80
N PHE A 269 -10.71 -12.52 5.48
CA PHE A 269 -10.04 -13.78 5.23
C PHE A 269 -11.00 -14.96 5.45
N GLY A 270 -11.06 -15.89 4.48
CA GLY A 270 -11.97 -17.02 4.49
C GLY A 270 -13.37 -16.71 3.94
N ALA A 271 -13.66 -15.49 3.49
CA ALA A 271 -14.89 -15.16 2.78
C ALA A 271 -14.97 -15.91 1.44
N SER A 272 -16.18 -16.25 0.99
CA SER A 272 -16.41 -16.93 -0.28
C SER A 272 -15.89 -16.17 -1.50
N GLU A 273 -15.90 -14.84 -1.40
CA GLU A 273 -15.48 -13.90 -2.42
C GLU A 273 -13.97 -13.76 -2.50
N ARG A 274 -13.23 -14.18 -1.46
CA ARG A 274 -11.77 -14.07 -1.34
C ARG A 274 -11.24 -12.68 -1.71
N GLY A 275 -11.92 -11.64 -1.24
CA GLY A 275 -11.58 -10.24 -1.46
C GLY A 275 -12.14 -9.60 -2.72
N PHE A 276 -12.77 -10.35 -3.62
CA PHE A 276 -13.34 -9.77 -4.83
C PHE A 276 -14.66 -9.08 -4.50
N ASP A 277 -14.79 -7.78 -4.78
CA ASP A 277 -16.02 -7.04 -4.50
C ASP A 277 -17.21 -7.67 -5.26
N PRO A 278 -18.29 -8.08 -4.58
CA PRO A 278 -19.46 -8.68 -5.22
C PRO A 278 -20.21 -7.71 -6.17
N LEU A 279 -19.96 -6.41 -6.08
CA LEU A 279 -20.49 -5.42 -7.03
C LEU A 279 -19.75 -5.44 -8.37
N ASP A 280 -18.55 -6.01 -8.42
CA ASP A 280 -17.76 -6.15 -9.63
C ASP A 280 -18.04 -7.48 -10.32
N THR A 281 -17.87 -7.49 -11.65
CA THR A 281 -18.04 -8.71 -12.46
C THR A 281 -16.68 -9.34 -12.74
N ARG A 282 -16.42 -10.51 -12.18
CA ARG A 282 -15.18 -11.27 -12.46
C ARG A 282 -15.20 -11.84 -13.87
N PHE A 283 -14.41 -11.26 -14.76
CA PHE A 283 -14.21 -11.81 -16.11
C PHE A 283 -13.20 -12.95 -16.08
N GLN A 284 -13.72 -14.19 -16.04
CA GLN A 284 -12.90 -15.37 -16.23
C GLN A 284 -12.78 -15.68 -17.73
N ARG A 285 -11.55 -15.80 -18.24
CA ARG A 285 -11.33 -16.34 -19.58
C ARG A 285 -11.84 -17.78 -19.63
N LYS A 286 -13.04 -18.01 -20.18
CA LYS A 286 -13.58 -19.35 -20.41
C LYS A 286 -12.81 -20.03 -21.54
N ASN A 287 -11.84 -20.88 -21.18
CA ASN A 287 -11.21 -21.93 -21.99
C ASN A 287 -10.48 -21.58 -23.32
N LYS A 288 -9.33 -22.23 -23.48
CA LYS A 288 -8.45 -22.38 -24.66
C LYS A 288 -9.20 -22.43 -26.02
N ALA A 289 -9.28 -21.31 -26.74
CA ALA A 289 -9.14 -21.24 -28.20
C ALA A 289 -9.25 -19.78 -28.70
N LYS A 290 -8.20 -19.34 -29.40
CA LYS A 290 -8.10 -18.14 -30.26
C LYS A 290 -8.38 -16.80 -29.62
N ASP A 291 -7.33 -16.22 -29.04
CA ASP A 291 -7.16 -14.77 -29.08
C ASP A 291 -6.53 -14.42 -30.45
N ILE A 292 -7.38 -14.06 -31.41
CA ILE A 292 -6.97 -13.34 -32.63
C ILE A 292 -7.56 -11.94 -32.52
N SER A 293 -7.03 -11.15 -31.59
CA SER A 293 -7.13 -9.70 -31.56
C SER A 293 -6.17 -9.23 -30.46
N GLY A 294 -4.93 -8.86 -30.76
CA GLY A 294 -4.65 -7.67 -31.55
C GLY A 294 -4.51 -6.45 -30.62
N CYS A 295 -3.55 -6.52 -29.69
CA CYS A 295 -2.69 -5.46 -29.16
C CYS A 295 -1.71 -6.11 -28.17
#